data_AF-A0A9E2GT17-F1
#
_entry.id   AF-A0A9E2GT17-F1
#
_cell.length_a   1.000
_cell.length_b   1.000
_cell.length_c   1.000
_cell.angle_alpha   90.00
_cell.angle_beta   90.00
_cell.angle_gamma   90.00
#
_symmetry.space_group_name_H-M   'P 1'
#
loop_
_entity.id
_entity.type
_entity.pdbx_description
1 polymer ?
#
loop_
_entity_poly.entity_id
_entity_poly.type
_entity_poly.pdbx_seq_one_letter_code
_entity_poly.pdbx_strand_id
1 'polypeptide(L)'
;MKTIPMFFTLALIASLWGCQQENTVSEKFLQAAPKSYMVRLVVPGNEKNLKALGDVAESYRTTVQVTRDVNTAVLNWLLWVETIVKYPASEWDDTSSTWGPWEPDDGLSSVLYRFRMWLNTDDSFDYAFEIRPKNDAGAAFVPVYTGHVNPGGLPTLNAGTMTFDFDAAAQYDYAVDSAGTISVAYDYIAGQKDIAVTFDRWKEHAASLPVTANYHYIASAAGDGHFDFETWADVHAGTEEAAQYPGIEHWTLRSRWTPDGDGRTDVLVTGEDLTAQGVEDFRQSECWDDAFTSTFLTRLVTIPPDPVFEEVQWGAEDACSSFPAFSSPEL
;
A
#
# COMPACT_ATOMS: atom_id res chain seq x y z
N MET A 1 22.73 19.90 -3.23
CA MET A 1 21.46 20.16 -2.54
C MET A 1 21.33 19.13 -1.43
N LYS A 2 21.33 19.59 -0.17
CA LYS A 2 21.23 18.74 1.03
C LYS A 2 19.78 18.72 1.48
N THR A 3 19.19 17.54 1.55
CA THR A 3 17.91 17.28 2.22
C THR A 3 18.09 17.52 3.72
N ILE A 4 17.30 18.44 4.27
CA ILE A 4 17.24 18.72 5.70
C ILE A 4 15.96 18.05 6.23
N PRO A 5 16.05 17.15 7.23
CA PRO A 5 14.87 16.59 7.86
C PRO A 5 14.25 17.66 8.77
N MET A 6 12.97 17.97 8.53
CA MET A 6 12.20 18.95 9.29
C MET A 6 11.79 18.31 10.63
N PHE A 7 12.44 18.71 11.72
CA PHE A 7 12.06 18.34 13.08
C PHE A 7 10.94 19.26 13.56
N PHE A 8 9.74 18.71 13.73
CA PHE A 8 8.62 19.38 14.42
C PHE A 8 8.95 19.55 15.90
N THR A 9 8.81 20.77 16.42
CA THR A 9 8.93 21.04 17.86
C THR A 9 7.58 21.59 18.34
N LEU A 10 6.77 20.73 18.96
CA LEU A 10 5.46 21.09 19.49
C LEU A 10 5.63 21.80 20.84
N ALA A 11 5.25 23.08 20.94
CA ALA A 11 5.29 23.83 22.19
C ALA A 11 3.95 23.71 22.94
N LEU A 12 4.02 23.11 24.11
CA LEU A 12 2.92 22.79 25.03
C LEU A 12 2.42 24.05 25.78
N ILE A 13 1.14 24.40 25.67
CA ILE A 13 0.46 25.23 26.66
C ILE A 13 -0.42 24.30 27.51
N ALA A 14 0.08 23.95 28.69
CA ALA A 14 -0.66 23.18 29.68
C ALA A 14 -1.48 24.12 30.57
N SER A 15 -2.80 23.99 30.53
CA SER A 15 -3.69 24.42 31.62
C SER A 15 -4.29 23.18 32.28
N LEU A 16 -3.92 22.97 33.54
CA LEU A 16 -4.39 21.90 34.41
C LEU A 16 -5.78 22.22 35.00
N TRP A 17 -6.47 21.15 35.41
CA TRP A 17 -7.67 21.05 36.26
C TRP A 17 -9.02 20.84 35.55
N GLY A 18 -9.28 19.58 35.21
CA GLY A 18 -10.61 18.97 35.09
C GLY A 18 -10.48 17.48 35.45
N CYS A 19 -11.37 16.97 36.29
CA CYS A 19 -11.30 15.61 36.87
C CYS A 19 -11.06 14.52 35.82
N GLN A 20 -10.14 13.62 36.17
CA GLN A 20 -9.78 12.40 35.46
C GLN A 20 -10.96 11.42 35.51
N GLN A 21 -11.97 11.64 34.66
CA GLN A 21 -12.88 10.58 34.27
C GLN A 21 -12.01 9.57 33.50
N GLU A 22 -11.79 8.39 34.08
CA GLU A 22 -10.98 7.35 33.45
C GLU A 22 -11.42 7.18 32.00
N ASN A 23 -10.45 7.36 31.10
CA ASN A 23 -10.61 7.55 29.67
C ASN A 23 -11.00 6.25 28.93
N THR A 24 -11.74 5.35 29.60
CA THR A 24 -12.08 3.99 29.16
C THR A 24 -12.76 3.97 27.78
N VAL A 25 -13.59 4.97 27.51
CA VAL A 25 -14.22 5.17 26.20
C VAL A 25 -13.17 5.56 25.15
N SER A 26 -12.24 6.46 25.46
CA SER A 26 -11.12 6.75 24.56
C SER A 26 -10.28 5.49 24.32
N GLU A 27 -9.98 4.72 25.38
CA GLU A 27 -9.14 3.52 25.30
C GLU A 27 -9.66 2.47 24.32
N LYS A 28 -10.97 2.22 24.24
CA LYS A 28 -11.51 1.28 23.22
C LYS A 28 -11.26 1.77 21.79
N PHE A 29 -11.39 3.07 21.52
CA PHE A 29 -11.08 3.64 20.21
C PHE A 29 -9.57 3.58 19.91
N LEU A 30 -8.73 3.81 20.91
CA LEU A 30 -7.27 3.65 20.79
C LEU A 30 -6.85 2.21 20.46
N GLN A 31 -7.55 1.24 21.07
CA GLN A 31 -7.34 -0.19 20.83
C GLN A 31 -7.85 -0.62 19.45
N ALA A 32 -9.00 -0.11 19.02
CA ALA A 32 -9.58 -0.43 17.73
C ALA A 32 -8.82 0.20 16.55
N ALA A 33 -8.20 1.37 16.73
CA ALA A 33 -7.50 2.07 15.65
C ALA A 33 -6.44 1.16 14.97
N PRO A 34 -6.48 1.02 13.63
CA PRO A 34 -5.58 0.14 12.89
C PRO A 34 -4.13 0.53 13.15
N LYS A 35 -3.27 -0.49 13.23
CA LYS A 35 -1.84 -0.31 13.48
C LYS A 35 -1.06 -0.58 12.21
N SER A 36 -0.03 0.23 11.96
CA SER A 36 0.89 0.13 10.83
C SER A 36 1.44 -1.28 10.62
N TYR A 37 1.75 -2.02 11.69
CA TYR A 37 2.27 -3.39 11.56
C TYR A 37 1.26 -4.38 10.95
N MET A 38 -0.05 -4.13 11.08
CA MET A 38 -1.12 -5.01 10.57
C MET A 38 -1.17 -4.99 9.05
N VAL A 39 -0.96 -3.82 8.43
CA VAL A 39 -1.02 -3.63 6.97
C VAL A 39 0.35 -3.49 6.31
N ARG A 40 1.44 -3.53 7.08
CA ARG A 40 2.79 -3.48 6.52
C ARG A 40 3.11 -4.77 5.76
N LEU A 41 3.39 -4.66 4.48
CA LEU A 41 3.90 -5.75 3.66
C LEU A 41 5.37 -6.00 4.01
N VAL A 42 5.73 -7.25 4.26
CA VAL A 42 7.11 -7.66 4.58
C VAL A 42 7.50 -8.81 3.66
N VAL A 43 8.55 -8.58 2.85
CA VAL A 43 9.17 -9.62 2.05
C VAL A 43 10.54 -9.96 2.65
N PRO A 44 11.04 -11.20 2.50
CA PRO A 44 12.33 -11.61 3.05
C PRO A 44 13.44 -10.64 2.64
N GLY A 45 14.37 -10.33 3.55
CA GLY A 45 15.54 -9.51 3.24
C GLY A 45 15.27 -8.04 2.88
N ASN A 46 14.03 -7.54 2.98
CA ASN A 46 13.67 -6.16 2.65
C ASN A 46 14.44 -5.10 3.47
N GLU A 47 14.87 -5.44 4.69
CA GLU A 47 15.71 -4.60 5.54
C GLU A 47 17.16 -4.46 5.04
N LYS A 48 17.61 -5.35 4.15
CA LYS A 48 18.96 -5.32 3.60
C LYS A 48 19.05 -4.30 2.45
N ASN A 49 20.18 -3.60 2.37
CA ASN A 49 20.45 -2.74 1.23
C ASN A 49 20.69 -3.62 0.00
N LEU A 50 19.75 -3.64 -0.95
CA LEU A 50 19.84 -4.45 -2.17
C LEU A 50 21.12 -4.18 -2.97
N LYS A 51 21.67 -2.96 -2.92
CA LYS A 51 22.94 -2.60 -3.58
C LYS A 51 24.15 -3.30 -2.94
N ALA A 52 24.04 -3.73 -1.68
CA ALA A 52 25.09 -4.44 -0.96
C ALA A 52 25.07 -5.96 -1.19
N LEU A 53 24.00 -6.49 -1.80
CA LEU A 53 23.79 -7.92 -2.01
C LEU A 53 24.36 -8.45 -3.34
N GLY A 54 24.98 -7.62 -4.18
CA GLY A 54 25.60 -8.08 -5.44
C GLY A 54 24.56 -8.54 -6.48
N ASP A 55 24.76 -9.73 -7.04
CA ASP A 55 23.96 -10.34 -8.12
C ASP A 55 22.62 -10.90 -7.59
N VAL A 56 21.75 -9.99 -7.15
CA VAL A 56 20.40 -10.32 -6.68
C VAL A 56 19.45 -10.57 -7.85
N ALA A 57 18.56 -11.56 -7.71
CA ALA A 57 17.51 -11.87 -8.66
C ALA A 57 16.67 -10.64 -9.06
N GLU A 58 16.41 -10.50 -10.36
CA GLU A 58 15.75 -9.32 -10.94
C GLU A 58 14.33 -9.17 -10.40
N SER A 59 13.57 -10.26 -10.46
CA SER A 59 12.17 -10.33 -10.07
C SER A 59 11.98 -10.18 -8.55
N TYR A 60 12.97 -10.60 -7.75
CA TYR A 60 12.99 -10.32 -6.31
C TYR A 60 13.21 -8.82 -6.05
N ARG A 61 14.12 -8.15 -6.76
CA ARG A 61 14.30 -6.69 -6.62
C ARG A 61 13.01 -5.95 -6.95
N THR A 62 12.31 -6.35 -8.02
CA THR A 62 11.01 -5.79 -8.38
C THR A 62 9.99 -5.99 -7.25
N THR A 63 9.88 -7.22 -6.72
CA THR A 63 8.98 -7.53 -5.59
C THR A 63 9.27 -6.64 -4.37
N VAL A 64 10.54 -6.48 -4.00
CA VAL A 64 10.96 -5.62 -2.87
C VAL A 64 10.63 -4.16 -3.14
N GLN A 65 10.92 -3.66 -4.35
CA GLN A 65 10.67 -2.27 -4.71
C GLN A 65 9.18 -1.95 -4.68
N VAL A 66 8.35 -2.76 -5.34
CA VAL A 66 6.89 -2.60 -5.35
C VAL A 66 6.32 -2.66 -3.94
N THR A 67 6.77 -3.60 -3.11
CA THR A 67 6.38 -3.70 -1.69
C THR A 67 6.74 -2.42 -0.91
N ARG A 68 7.89 -1.81 -1.17
CA ARG A 68 8.29 -0.54 -0.53
C ARG A 68 7.42 0.62 -0.98
N ASP A 69 7.04 0.66 -2.25
CA ASP A 69 6.19 1.72 -2.80
C ASP A 69 4.78 1.64 -2.20
N VAL A 70 4.19 0.44 -2.15
CA VAL A 70 2.89 0.21 -1.48
C VAL A 70 2.97 0.60 0.01
N ASN A 71 4.01 0.17 0.72
CA ASN A 71 4.19 0.53 2.13
C ASN A 71 4.34 2.05 2.31
N THR A 72 5.05 2.74 1.42
CA THR A 72 5.25 4.19 1.49
C THR A 72 3.93 4.92 1.31
N ALA A 73 3.12 4.51 0.34
CA ALA A 73 1.81 5.10 0.09
C ALA A 73 0.83 4.87 1.27
N VAL A 74 0.75 3.64 1.78
CA VAL A 74 -0.26 3.25 2.79
C VAL A 74 0.16 3.64 4.22
N LEU A 75 1.41 3.37 4.62
CA LEU A 75 1.82 3.49 6.03
C LEU A 75 1.99 4.93 6.50
N ASN A 76 2.32 5.86 5.60
CA ASN A 76 2.49 7.27 5.94
C ASN A 76 1.25 7.83 6.63
N TRP A 77 0.06 7.38 6.23
CA TRP A 77 -1.17 7.85 6.83
C TRP A 77 -1.57 7.14 8.11
N LEU A 78 -1.32 5.83 8.22
CA LEU A 78 -1.54 5.14 9.49
C LEU A 78 -0.65 5.72 10.60
N LEU A 79 0.56 6.17 10.26
CA LEU A 79 1.41 6.92 11.16
C LEU A 79 0.72 8.20 11.67
N TRP A 80 -0.04 8.91 10.82
CA TRP A 80 -0.82 10.08 11.21
C TRP A 80 -1.93 9.71 12.19
N VAL A 81 -2.73 8.69 11.91
CA VAL A 81 -3.78 8.25 12.85
C VAL A 81 -3.20 7.78 14.17
N GLU A 82 -2.18 6.93 14.15
CA GLU A 82 -1.48 6.50 15.37
C GLU A 82 -0.91 7.68 16.15
N THR A 83 -0.55 8.78 15.49
CA THR A 83 -0.04 9.99 16.14
C THR A 83 -1.16 10.87 16.69
N ILE A 84 -2.23 11.09 15.93
CA ILE A 84 -3.38 11.90 16.35
C ILE A 84 -4.02 11.30 17.60
N VAL A 85 -4.26 9.99 17.60
CA VAL A 85 -4.95 9.31 18.71
C VAL A 85 -4.12 9.25 20.00
N LYS A 86 -2.80 9.56 19.96
CA LYS A 86 -1.99 9.69 21.19
C LYS A 86 -2.35 10.91 22.01
N TYR A 87 -3.01 11.90 21.41
CA TYR A 87 -3.50 13.08 22.13
C TYR A 87 -4.93 12.84 22.64
N PRO A 88 -5.33 13.51 23.73
CA PRO A 88 -6.73 13.48 24.16
C PRO A 88 -7.66 13.95 23.05
N ALA A 89 -8.79 13.27 22.90
CA ALA A 89 -9.89 13.74 22.06
C ALA A 89 -10.35 15.13 22.54
N SER A 90 -10.75 15.99 21.61
CA SER A 90 -11.36 17.29 21.91
C SER A 90 -12.83 17.14 22.31
N GLU A 91 -13.51 16.15 21.74
CA GLU A 91 -14.90 15.80 22.01
C GLU A 91 -15.04 14.27 22.05
N TRP A 92 -15.76 13.72 23.03
CA TRP A 92 -16.01 12.29 23.14
C TRP A 92 -17.30 11.98 23.90
N ASP A 93 -17.90 10.84 23.58
CA ASP A 93 -19.01 10.21 24.28
C ASP A 93 -18.92 8.68 24.15
N ASP A 94 -19.87 7.96 24.74
CA ASP A 94 -19.88 6.48 24.76
C ASP A 94 -19.84 5.84 23.37
N THR A 95 -20.15 6.57 22.30
CA THR A 95 -20.25 6.08 20.92
C THR A 95 -19.26 6.71 19.97
N SER A 96 -18.53 7.77 20.34
CA SER A 96 -17.59 8.44 19.45
C SER A 96 -16.45 9.18 20.15
N SER A 97 -15.36 9.38 19.42
CA SER A 97 -14.24 10.24 19.81
C SER A 97 -13.80 11.08 18.61
N THR A 98 -13.60 12.37 18.85
CA THR A 98 -13.18 13.35 17.85
C THR A 98 -11.91 14.05 18.33
N TRP A 99 -10.93 14.15 17.45
CA TRP A 99 -9.71 14.94 17.64
C TRP A 99 -9.77 16.11 16.68
N GLY A 100 -9.59 17.33 17.20
CA GLY A 100 -9.69 18.57 16.43
C GLY A 100 -11.01 19.34 16.61
N PRO A 101 -11.34 20.29 15.73
CA PRO A 101 -10.58 20.63 14.53
C PRO A 101 -9.24 21.30 14.86
N TRP A 102 -8.23 21.07 14.02
CA TRP A 102 -6.95 21.76 14.10
C TRP A 102 -6.56 22.36 12.75
N GLU A 103 -5.61 23.28 12.80
CA GLU A 103 -4.95 23.88 11.65
C GLU A 103 -3.46 23.54 11.72
N PRO A 104 -2.77 23.29 10.59
CA PRO A 104 -1.32 23.22 10.55
C PRO A 104 -0.67 24.52 11.04
N ASP A 105 0.47 24.41 11.72
CA ASP A 105 1.16 25.54 12.37
C ASP A 105 1.67 26.61 11.38
N ASP A 106 1.72 26.33 10.08
CA ASP A 106 2.13 27.29 9.06
C ASP A 106 1.13 28.44 8.88
N GLY A 107 -0.12 28.29 9.35
CA GLY A 107 -1.19 29.26 9.21
C GLY A 107 -1.70 29.44 7.77
N LEU A 108 -1.18 28.65 6.82
CA LEU A 108 -1.40 28.79 5.38
C LEU A 108 -2.40 27.75 4.85
N SER A 109 -2.79 26.77 5.66
CA SER A 109 -3.78 25.78 5.23
C SER A 109 -5.11 26.44 4.85
N SER A 110 -5.67 25.97 3.74
CA SER A 110 -6.97 26.40 3.24
C SER A 110 -8.14 25.71 3.96
N VAL A 111 -7.84 24.67 4.75
CA VAL A 111 -8.83 23.84 5.45
C VAL A 111 -8.51 23.69 6.94
N LEU A 112 -9.51 23.26 7.69
CA LEU A 112 -9.38 22.72 9.03
C LEU A 112 -9.52 21.20 8.95
N TYR A 113 -8.73 20.50 9.75
CA TYR A 113 -8.72 19.05 9.79
C TYR A 113 -9.35 18.56 11.09
N ARG A 114 -10.06 17.44 11.03
CA ARG A 114 -10.41 16.67 12.24
C ARG A 114 -10.30 15.19 11.94
N PHE A 115 -10.11 14.40 12.99
CA PHE A 115 -10.20 12.95 12.94
C PHE A 115 -11.33 12.50 13.85
N ARG A 116 -12.17 11.57 13.37
CA ARG A 116 -13.30 11.06 14.14
C ARG A 116 -13.34 9.55 14.04
N MET A 117 -13.66 8.90 15.16
CA MET A 117 -13.98 7.48 15.24
C MET A 117 -15.34 7.30 15.92
N TRP A 118 -16.12 6.30 15.50
CA TRP A 118 -17.39 5.97 16.13
C TRP A 118 -17.66 4.46 16.15
N LEU A 119 -18.40 4.03 17.16
CA LEU A 119 -18.81 2.66 17.39
C LEU A 119 -20.15 2.40 16.68
N ASN A 120 -20.19 1.32 15.90
CA ASN A 120 -21.39 0.85 15.22
C ASN A 120 -22.19 -0.12 16.10
N THR A 121 -23.42 -0.42 15.67
CA THR A 121 -24.34 -1.29 16.43
C THR A 121 -23.90 -2.75 16.52
N ASP A 122 -22.98 -3.18 15.67
CA ASP A 122 -22.40 -4.52 15.59
C ASP A 122 -21.02 -4.61 16.29
N ASP A 123 -20.68 -3.62 17.12
CA ASP A 123 -19.38 -3.46 17.79
C ASP A 123 -18.17 -3.23 16.86
N SER A 124 -18.40 -3.02 15.56
CA SER A 124 -17.37 -2.52 14.64
C SER A 124 -17.13 -1.01 14.83
N PHE A 125 -16.02 -0.52 14.29
CA PHE A 125 -15.66 0.90 14.36
C PHE A 125 -15.52 1.45 12.96
N ASP A 126 -16.08 2.63 12.73
CA ASP A 126 -15.73 3.43 11.55
C ASP A 126 -14.90 4.63 11.99
N TYR A 127 -14.12 5.14 11.04
CA TYR A 127 -13.31 6.31 11.27
C TYR A 127 -13.15 7.14 10.00
N ALA A 128 -12.96 8.44 10.19
CA ALA A 128 -12.76 9.36 9.09
C ALA A 128 -11.75 10.45 9.46
N PHE A 129 -10.89 10.78 8.50
CA PHE A 129 -10.18 12.04 8.49
C PHE A 129 -10.95 12.98 7.59
N GLU A 130 -11.35 14.12 8.16
CA GLU A 130 -12.30 15.02 7.54
C GLU A 130 -11.70 16.43 7.44
N ILE A 131 -12.03 17.11 6.36
CA ILE A 131 -11.61 18.49 6.10
C ILE A 131 -12.80 19.41 5.93
N ARG A 132 -12.60 20.69 6.25
CA ARG A 132 -13.58 21.75 5.99
C ARG A 132 -12.86 23.03 5.59
N PRO A 133 -13.37 23.83 4.63
CA PRO A 133 -12.82 25.15 4.35
C PRO A 133 -12.64 26.01 5.61
N LYS A 134 -11.44 26.56 5.81
CA LYS A 134 -11.11 27.36 6.99
C LYS A 134 -11.99 28.61 7.12
N ASN A 135 -12.30 29.24 5.99
CA ASN A 135 -13.02 30.51 5.92
C ASN A 135 -14.54 30.36 5.80
N ASP A 136 -15.07 29.14 5.93
CA ASP A 136 -16.51 28.88 5.95
C ASP A 136 -16.87 27.98 7.14
N ALA A 137 -17.11 28.60 8.29
CA ALA A 137 -17.51 27.88 9.50
C ALA A 137 -18.88 27.19 9.37
N GLY A 138 -19.71 27.57 8.38
CA GLY A 138 -21.01 26.95 8.11
C GLY A 138 -20.91 25.71 7.21
N ALA A 139 -19.78 25.50 6.53
CA ALA A 139 -19.54 24.30 5.74
C ALA A 139 -19.49 23.04 6.63
N ALA A 140 -19.90 21.92 6.06
CA ALA A 140 -19.74 20.62 6.70
C ALA A 140 -18.28 20.15 6.61
N PHE A 141 -17.86 19.31 7.57
CA PHE A 141 -16.66 18.50 7.41
C PHE A 141 -16.94 17.39 6.40
N VAL A 142 -16.04 17.22 5.45
CA VAL A 142 -16.11 16.23 4.38
C VAL A 142 -15.04 15.16 4.62
N PRO A 143 -15.41 13.87 4.64
CA PRO A 143 -14.43 12.80 4.76
C PRO A 143 -13.59 12.72 3.48
N VAL A 144 -12.27 12.66 3.65
CA VAL A 144 -11.30 12.48 2.54
C VAL A 144 -10.45 11.23 2.74
N TYR A 145 -10.50 10.71 3.95
CA TYR A 145 -10.07 9.36 4.23
C TYR A 145 -11.13 8.73 5.12
N THR A 146 -11.46 7.48 4.84
CA THR A 146 -12.41 6.69 5.62
C THR A 146 -11.84 5.31 5.90
N GLY A 147 -12.32 4.67 6.94
CA GLY A 147 -12.06 3.27 7.15
C GLY A 147 -13.02 2.64 8.13
N HIS A 148 -12.92 1.33 8.19
CA HIS A 148 -13.75 0.46 8.99
C HIS A 148 -12.86 -0.58 9.67
N VAL A 149 -13.17 -0.92 10.92
CA VAL A 149 -12.46 -1.94 11.69
C VAL A 149 -13.47 -2.90 12.29
N ASN A 150 -13.25 -4.17 12.02
CA ASN A 150 -13.85 -5.31 12.71
C ASN A 150 -12.87 -5.80 13.78
N PRO A 151 -13.11 -5.52 15.08
CA PRO A 151 -12.26 -6.01 16.15
C PRO A 151 -12.23 -7.54 16.17
N GLY A 152 -11.04 -8.11 16.35
CA GLY A 152 -10.90 -9.54 16.63
C GLY A 152 -10.95 -9.83 18.13
N GLY A 153 -10.53 -11.04 18.51
CA GLY A 153 -10.53 -11.47 19.92
C GLY A 153 -9.50 -10.76 20.82
N LEU A 154 -8.54 -10.02 20.23
CA LEU A 154 -7.54 -9.23 20.94
C LEU A 154 -7.40 -7.87 20.26
N PRO A 155 -7.07 -6.78 21.00
CA PRO A 155 -6.84 -5.44 20.42
C PRO A 155 -5.78 -5.40 19.31
N THR A 156 -4.85 -6.37 19.30
CA THR A 156 -3.78 -6.50 18.31
C THR A 156 -4.17 -7.33 17.09
N LEU A 157 -5.39 -7.85 17.04
CA LEU A 157 -5.90 -8.71 15.98
C LEU A 157 -7.22 -8.11 15.51
N ASN A 158 -7.24 -7.53 14.31
CA ASN A 158 -8.46 -7.00 13.71
C ASN A 158 -8.40 -7.13 12.19
N ALA A 159 -9.54 -6.95 11.55
CA ALA A 159 -9.67 -6.82 10.12
C ALA A 159 -10.32 -5.47 9.80
N GLY A 160 -10.18 -4.97 8.59
CA GLY A 160 -10.73 -3.68 8.25
C GLY A 160 -10.53 -3.25 6.82
N THR A 161 -11.04 -2.07 6.53
CA THR A 161 -10.85 -1.39 5.25
C THR A 161 -10.40 0.04 5.48
N MET A 162 -9.76 0.60 4.48
CA MET A 162 -9.44 2.02 4.41
C MET A 162 -9.46 2.52 2.98
N THR A 163 -9.89 3.76 2.80
CA THR A 163 -9.93 4.43 1.51
C THR A 163 -9.44 5.85 1.66
N PHE A 164 -8.53 6.23 0.76
CA PHE A 164 -8.02 7.56 0.53
C PHE A 164 -8.67 8.13 -0.72
N ASP A 165 -9.33 9.27 -0.60
CA ASP A 165 -9.94 9.98 -1.72
C ASP A 165 -9.21 11.32 -1.93
N PHE A 166 -8.20 11.29 -2.80
CA PHE A 166 -7.40 12.48 -3.12
C PHE A 166 -8.19 13.46 -4.00
N ASP A 167 -9.11 12.94 -4.81
CA ASP A 167 -10.01 13.77 -5.63
C ASP A 167 -10.94 14.60 -4.73
N ALA A 168 -11.49 14.02 -3.66
CA ALA A 168 -12.28 14.72 -2.66
C ALA A 168 -11.44 15.73 -1.86
N ALA A 169 -10.20 15.38 -1.51
CA ALA A 169 -9.31 16.28 -0.79
C ALA A 169 -8.96 17.53 -1.61
N ALA A 170 -8.61 17.35 -2.89
CA ALA A 170 -8.22 18.42 -3.81
C ALA A 170 -9.33 19.45 -4.08
N GLN A 171 -10.61 19.11 -3.83
CA GLN A 171 -11.72 20.07 -3.95
C GLN A 171 -11.69 21.18 -2.91
N TYR A 172 -11.10 20.91 -1.74
CA TYR A 172 -11.12 21.84 -0.61
C TYR A 172 -9.74 22.29 -0.18
N ASP A 173 -8.73 21.42 -0.29
CA ASP A 173 -7.36 21.71 0.10
C ASP A 173 -6.45 21.95 -1.12
N TYR A 174 -6.14 23.21 -1.39
CA TYR A 174 -5.30 23.60 -2.53
C TYR A 174 -3.84 23.16 -2.44
N ALA A 175 -3.40 22.64 -1.29
CA ALA A 175 -2.07 22.06 -1.15
C ALA A 175 -2.01 20.60 -1.66
N VAL A 176 -3.15 19.96 -1.91
CA VAL A 176 -3.21 18.59 -2.42
C VAL A 176 -2.88 18.59 -3.91
N ASP A 177 -1.73 18.02 -4.24
CA ASP A 177 -1.23 17.85 -5.61
C ASP A 177 -1.44 16.40 -6.13
N SER A 178 -1.94 15.52 -5.27
CA SER A 178 -2.25 14.12 -5.60
C SER A 178 -3.68 13.97 -6.13
N ALA A 179 -3.98 12.88 -6.82
CA ALA A 179 -5.31 12.58 -7.35
C ALA A 179 -5.63 11.07 -7.34
N GLY A 180 -6.88 10.71 -7.60
CA GLY A 180 -7.37 9.33 -7.61
C GLY A 180 -7.67 8.78 -6.22
N THR A 181 -7.72 7.45 -6.10
CA THR A 181 -8.00 6.78 -4.81
C THR A 181 -7.03 5.65 -4.51
N ILE A 182 -6.82 5.39 -3.23
CA ILE A 182 -6.15 4.19 -2.73
C ILE A 182 -7.11 3.50 -1.76
N SER A 183 -7.37 2.21 -1.95
CA SER A 183 -8.16 1.40 -1.02
C SER A 183 -7.33 0.24 -0.51
N VAL A 184 -7.46 -0.09 0.77
CA VAL A 184 -6.84 -1.26 1.39
C VAL A 184 -7.91 -2.05 2.13
N ALA A 185 -7.94 -3.35 1.94
CA ALA A 185 -8.63 -4.29 2.80
C ALA A 185 -7.58 -5.15 3.50
N TYR A 186 -7.75 -5.43 4.78
CA TYR A 186 -6.80 -6.24 5.54
C TYR A 186 -7.51 -7.15 6.53
N ASP A 187 -6.95 -8.34 6.75
CA ASP A 187 -7.32 -9.27 7.81
C ASP A 187 -6.06 -9.70 8.55
N TYR A 188 -6.07 -9.49 9.88
CA TYR A 188 -5.03 -9.94 10.80
C TYR A 188 -5.61 -10.71 12.01
N ILE A 189 -6.85 -11.20 11.92
CA ILE A 189 -7.56 -11.82 13.05
C ILE A 189 -6.88 -13.12 13.51
N ALA A 190 -6.35 -13.91 12.57
CA ALA A 190 -5.69 -15.19 12.88
C ALA A 190 -4.16 -15.06 13.07
N GLY A 191 -3.60 -13.85 13.06
CA GLY A 191 -2.14 -13.63 13.06
C GLY A 191 -1.44 -13.91 11.72
N GLN A 192 -2.17 -14.41 10.74
CA GLN A 192 -1.82 -14.37 9.32
C GLN A 192 -2.22 -13.00 8.76
N LYS A 193 -1.40 -12.45 7.86
CA LYS A 193 -1.76 -11.26 7.08
C LYS A 193 -2.42 -11.67 5.79
N ASP A 194 -3.54 -11.06 5.49
CA ASP A 194 -4.19 -11.05 4.18
C ASP A 194 -4.51 -9.58 3.87
N ILE A 195 -3.87 -9.01 2.85
CA ILE A 195 -3.93 -7.58 2.55
C ILE A 195 -4.16 -7.40 1.06
N ALA A 196 -5.26 -6.75 0.69
CA ALA A 196 -5.51 -6.30 -0.67
C ALA A 196 -5.35 -4.78 -0.74
N VAL A 197 -4.65 -4.28 -1.76
CA VAL A 197 -4.51 -2.84 -2.03
C VAL A 197 -4.91 -2.55 -3.47
N THR A 198 -5.74 -1.53 -3.68
CA THR A 198 -6.13 -1.05 -5.00
C THR A 198 -5.77 0.41 -5.12
N PHE A 199 -5.09 0.75 -6.20
CA PHE A 199 -4.87 2.12 -6.66
C PHE A 199 -5.77 2.33 -7.86
N ASP A 200 -6.63 3.35 -7.81
CA ASP A 200 -7.50 3.73 -8.93
C ASP A 200 -7.11 5.11 -9.45
N ARG A 201 -6.50 5.15 -10.63
CA ARG A 201 -6.00 6.34 -11.31
C ARG A 201 -5.17 7.24 -10.38
N TRP A 202 -4.43 6.64 -9.46
CA TRP A 202 -3.70 7.35 -8.43
C TRP A 202 -2.53 8.12 -9.03
N LYS A 203 -2.36 9.37 -8.59
CA LYS A 203 -1.23 10.22 -8.95
C LYS A 203 -0.60 10.74 -7.67
N GLU A 204 0.70 10.51 -7.51
CA GLU A 204 1.45 11.11 -6.41
C GLU A 204 1.48 12.65 -6.53
N HIS A 205 1.70 13.15 -7.76
CA HIS A 205 1.74 14.57 -8.10
C HIS A 205 0.91 14.87 -9.36
N ALA A 206 0.54 16.13 -9.59
CA ALA A 206 -0.26 16.50 -10.75
C ALA A 206 0.47 16.21 -12.07
N ALA A 207 1.80 16.20 -12.06
CA ALA A 207 2.64 15.86 -13.20
C ALA A 207 2.89 14.35 -13.36
N SER A 208 2.61 13.53 -12.35
CA SER A 208 2.78 12.07 -12.43
C SER A 208 1.79 11.47 -13.43
N LEU A 209 2.13 10.32 -14.01
CA LEU A 209 1.16 9.52 -14.74
C LEU A 209 0.21 8.83 -13.76
N PRO A 210 -1.08 8.66 -14.10
CA PRO A 210 -2.00 7.91 -13.26
C PRO A 210 -1.63 6.43 -13.25
N VAL A 211 -1.69 5.82 -12.08
CA VAL A 211 -1.46 4.38 -11.87
C VAL A 211 -2.77 3.73 -11.45
N THR A 212 -3.15 2.67 -12.16
CA THR A 212 -4.20 1.75 -11.73
C THR A 212 -3.57 0.38 -11.51
N ALA A 213 -3.58 -0.08 -10.27
CA ALA A 213 -2.89 -1.29 -9.85
C ALA A 213 -3.64 -2.00 -8.72
N ASN A 214 -3.59 -3.34 -8.73
CA ASN A 214 -4.09 -4.17 -7.64
C ASN A 214 -2.94 -4.98 -7.05
N TYR A 215 -3.01 -5.19 -5.75
CA TYR A 215 -2.04 -5.93 -4.97
C TYR A 215 -2.78 -6.87 -4.03
N HIS A 216 -2.26 -8.09 -3.87
CA HIS A 216 -2.70 -9.02 -2.84
C HIS A 216 -1.49 -9.61 -2.15
N TYR A 217 -1.45 -9.53 -0.84
CA TYR A 217 -0.34 -9.99 -0.02
C TYR A 217 -0.87 -10.92 1.05
N ILE A 218 -0.32 -12.13 1.08
CA ILE A 218 -0.57 -13.09 2.15
C ILE A 218 0.75 -13.47 2.79
N ALA A 219 0.82 -13.40 4.12
CA ALA A 219 1.97 -13.89 4.86
C ALA A 219 1.56 -14.59 6.15
N SER A 220 2.16 -15.75 6.38
CA SER A 220 2.01 -16.51 7.61
C SER A 220 2.82 -15.87 8.75
N ALA A 221 2.53 -16.27 9.98
CA ALA A 221 3.35 -15.89 11.13
C ALA A 221 4.78 -16.48 11.10
N ALA A 222 5.02 -17.54 10.32
CA ALA A 222 6.33 -18.15 10.15
C ALA A 222 7.21 -17.40 9.14
N GLY A 223 6.62 -16.52 8.32
CA GLY A 223 7.33 -15.65 7.39
C GLY A 223 7.28 -16.09 5.93
N ASP A 224 6.74 -17.26 5.61
CA ASP A 224 6.35 -17.61 4.23
C ASP A 224 5.13 -16.82 3.75
N GLY A 225 5.01 -16.69 2.44
CA GLY A 225 3.91 -15.93 1.87
C GLY A 225 3.99 -15.78 0.37
N HIS A 226 3.07 -14.97 -0.13
CA HIS A 226 3.07 -14.52 -1.51
C HIS A 226 2.60 -13.08 -1.64
N PHE A 227 2.97 -12.50 -2.77
CA PHE A 227 2.62 -11.17 -3.19
C PHE A 227 2.23 -11.22 -4.67
N ASP A 228 1.00 -10.88 -4.93
CA ASP A 228 0.44 -10.71 -6.27
C ASP A 228 0.29 -9.23 -6.58
N PHE A 229 0.61 -8.88 -7.81
CA PHE A 229 0.56 -7.52 -8.34
C PHE A 229 0.04 -7.55 -9.76
N GLU A 230 -0.87 -6.64 -10.07
CA GLU A 230 -1.16 -6.29 -11.45
C GLU A 230 -1.25 -4.79 -11.66
N THR A 231 -0.98 -4.36 -12.88
CA THR A 231 -1.18 -2.98 -13.32
C THR A 231 -1.51 -2.94 -14.80
N TRP A 232 -2.22 -1.90 -15.21
CA TRP A 232 -2.38 -1.50 -16.61
C TRP A 232 -1.58 -0.23 -16.82
N ALA A 233 -0.50 -0.31 -17.58
CA ALA A 233 0.36 0.82 -17.86
C ALA A 233 1.05 0.66 -19.21
N ASP A 234 1.33 1.78 -19.86
CA ASP A 234 2.27 1.86 -20.97
C ASP A 234 3.69 1.75 -20.39
N VAL A 235 4.41 0.69 -20.73
CA VAL A 235 5.78 0.45 -20.24
C VAL A 235 6.81 1.40 -20.86
N HIS A 236 6.50 1.93 -22.04
CA HIS A 236 7.32 2.89 -22.75
C HIS A 236 6.99 4.32 -22.31
N ALA A 237 5.98 4.55 -21.47
CA ALA A 237 5.58 5.87 -21.02
C ALA A 237 6.75 6.65 -20.41
N GLY A 238 6.96 7.87 -20.92
CA GLY A 238 8.07 8.73 -20.48
C GLY A 238 9.44 8.36 -21.04
N THR A 239 9.54 7.35 -21.92
CA THR A 239 10.75 7.01 -22.68
C THR A 239 10.71 7.63 -24.09
N GLU A 240 11.83 7.53 -24.83
CA GLU A 240 11.87 7.92 -26.25
C GLU A 240 11.00 7.02 -27.14
N GLU A 241 10.68 5.80 -26.67
CA GLU A 241 9.91 4.80 -27.41
C GLU A 241 8.40 4.98 -27.25
N ALA A 242 7.93 5.81 -26.31
CA ALA A 242 6.51 6.05 -26.04
C ALA A 242 5.70 6.45 -27.28
N ALA A 243 6.33 7.16 -28.23
CA ALA A 243 5.66 7.58 -29.46
C ALA A 243 5.49 6.44 -30.48
N GLN A 244 6.34 5.42 -30.39
CA GLN A 244 6.34 4.26 -31.27
C GLN A 244 5.46 3.14 -30.70
N TYR A 245 5.44 3.02 -29.37
CA TYR A 245 4.72 2.01 -28.60
C TYR A 245 3.94 2.74 -27.49
N PRO A 246 2.76 3.33 -27.82
CA PRO A 246 1.93 4.05 -26.85
C PRO A 246 0.85 3.16 -26.21
N GLY A 247 0.92 1.85 -26.46
CA GLY A 247 -0.09 0.89 -26.05
C GLY A 247 -0.08 0.67 -24.54
N ILE A 248 -1.17 0.12 -24.02
CA ILE A 248 -1.25 -0.27 -22.62
C ILE A 248 -0.96 -1.77 -22.48
N GLU A 249 -0.05 -2.11 -21.58
CA GLU A 249 0.24 -3.47 -21.16
C GLU A 249 -0.44 -3.79 -19.84
N HIS A 250 -0.99 -5.00 -19.74
CA HIS A 250 -1.38 -5.63 -18.49
C HIS A 250 -0.20 -6.44 -17.98
N TRP A 251 0.39 -5.96 -16.89
CA TRP A 251 1.44 -6.65 -16.16
C TRP A 251 0.83 -7.38 -14.98
N THR A 252 1.20 -8.64 -14.82
CA THR A 252 0.86 -9.44 -13.65
C THR A 252 2.13 -10.09 -13.12
N LEU A 253 2.27 -10.12 -11.79
CA LEU A 253 3.41 -10.68 -11.08
C LEU A 253 2.92 -11.43 -9.86
N ARG A 254 3.41 -12.67 -9.67
CA ARG A 254 3.20 -13.48 -8.46
C ARG A 254 4.55 -13.85 -7.89
N SER A 255 4.90 -13.29 -6.75
CA SER A 255 6.11 -13.62 -5.98
C SER A 255 5.75 -14.47 -4.78
N ARG A 256 6.47 -15.58 -4.56
CA ARG A 256 6.28 -16.50 -3.43
C ARG A 256 7.62 -16.77 -2.76
N TRP A 257 7.61 -16.96 -1.45
CA TRP A 257 8.82 -17.24 -0.70
C TRP A 257 8.58 -18.19 0.47
N THR A 258 9.63 -18.89 0.87
CA THR A 258 9.68 -19.73 2.07
C THR A 258 10.11 -18.89 3.29
N PRO A 259 10.02 -19.43 4.52
CA PRO A 259 10.51 -18.74 5.71
C PRO A 259 12.04 -18.49 5.68
N ASP A 260 12.78 -19.33 4.97
CA ASP A 260 14.24 -19.28 4.89
C ASP A 260 14.73 -18.23 3.88
N GLY A 261 13.86 -17.78 2.98
CA GLY A 261 14.12 -16.68 2.05
C GLY A 261 14.22 -17.09 0.59
N ASP A 262 14.30 -18.38 0.28
CA ASP A 262 14.17 -18.90 -1.09
C ASP A 262 12.81 -18.50 -1.68
N GLY A 263 12.77 -18.28 -2.99
CA GLY A 263 11.53 -17.88 -3.63
C GLY A 263 11.47 -18.06 -5.13
N ARG A 264 10.27 -17.79 -5.66
CA ARG A 264 9.95 -17.80 -7.08
C ARG A 264 9.02 -16.65 -7.42
N THR A 265 9.34 -15.95 -8.51
CA THR A 265 8.45 -14.96 -9.11
C THR A 265 8.09 -15.39 -10.52
N ASP A 266 6.79 -15.39 -10.79
CA ASP A 266 6.22 -15.57 -12.12
C ASP A 266 5.65 -14.23 -12.61
N VAL A 267 5.92 -13.87 -13.86
CA VAL A 267 5.42 -12.65 -14.51
C VAL A 267 4.71 -13.03 -15.80
N LEU A 268 3.55 -12.42 -16.05
CA LEU A 268 2.86 -12.47 -17.33
C LEU A 268 2.55 -11.05 -17.77
N VAL A 269 2.92 -10.75 -19.01
CA VAL A 269 2.64 -9.48 -19.69
C VAL A 269 1.85 -9.77 -20.94
N THR A 270 0.73 -9.06 -21.09
CA THR A 270 -0.07 -9.02 -22.31
C THR A 270 -0.36 -7.57 -22.64
N GLY A 271 -0.76 -7.23 -23.86
CA GLY A 271 -1.07 -5.83 -24.16
C GLY A 271 -1.05 -5.44 -25.62
N GLU A 272 -1.33 -4.16 -25.83
CA GLU A 272 -1.47 -3.57 -27.15
C GLU A 272 -0.13 -3.53 -27.90
N ASP A 273 0.97 -3.14 -27.25
CA ASP A 273 2.27 -3.05 -27.94
C ASP A 273 2.89 -4.42 -28.20
N LEU A 274 2.62 -5.42 -27.36
CA LEU A 274 2.96 -6.81 -27.66
C LEU A 274 2.19 -7.28 -28.91
N THR A 275 0.87 -7.05 -28.91
CA THR A 275 0.00 -7.45 -30.02
C THR A 275 0.39 -6.77 -31.33
N ALA A 276 0.76 -5.48 -31.29
CA ALA A 276 1.23 -4.73 -32.45
C ALA A 276 2.52 -5.31 -33.05
N GLN A 277 3.33 -5.99 -32.23
CA GLN A 277 4.55 -6.68 -32.65
C GLN A 277 4.29 -8.15 -33.04
N GLY A 278 3.04 -8.61 -33.01
CA GLY A 278 2.65 -9.99 -33.28
C GLY A 278 2.92 -10.96 -32.11
N VAL A 279 3.15 -10.42 -30.91
CA VAL A 279 3.31 -11.19 -29.68
C VAL A 279 1.98 -11.26 -28.93
N GLU A 280 1.55 -12.46 -28.56
CA GLU A 280 0.35 -12.68 -27.75
C GLU A 280 0.62 -12.45 -26.26
N ASP A 281 1.70 -13.06 -25.74
CA ASP A 281 2.12 -12.88 -24.35
C ASP A 281 3.64 -12.98 -24.18
N PHE A 282 4.12 -12.38 -23.09
CA PHE A 282 5.45 -12.58 -22.54
C PHE A 282 5.33 -13.15 -21.13
N ARG A 283 6.09 -14.19 -20.83
CA ARG A 283 6.15 -14.81 -19.50
C ARG A 283 7.59 -14.87 -19.01
N GLN A 284 7.78 -14.65 -17.72
CA GLN A 284 9.07 -14.85 -17.06
C GLN A 284 8.84 -15.65 -15.78
N SER A 285 9.76 -16.57 -15.49
CA SER A 285 9.81 -17.26 -14.20
C SER A 285 11.24 -17.21 -13.69
N GLU A 286 11.43 -16.71 -12.48
CA GLU A 286 12.73 -16.60 -11.82
C GLU A 286 12.67 -17.16 -10.40
N CYS A 287 13.64 -17.99 -10.04
CA CYS A 287 13.81 -18.51 -8.68
C CYS A 287 15.09 -17.97 -8.05
N TRP A 288 15.10 -17.84 -6.73
CA TRP A 288 16.26 -17.38 -5.97
C TRP A 288 16.45 -18.18 -4.68
N ASP A 289 17.68 -18.17 -4.16
CA ASP A 289 18.08 -18.83 -2.91
C ASP A 289 18.00 -17.90 -1.68
N ASP A 290 18.33 -18.41 -0.50
CA ASP A 290 18.39 -17.64 0.77
C ASP A 290 19.41 -16.47 0.77
N ALA A 291 20.34 -16.44 -0.19
CA ALA A 291 21.23 -15.32 -0.46
C ALA A 291 20.61 -14.28 -1.41
N PHE A 292 19.38 -14.52 -1.87
CA PHE A 292 18.62 -13.75 -2.88
C PHE A 292 19.29 -13.73 -4.25
N THR A 293 20.21 -14.66 -4.49
CA THR A 293 20.83 -14.85 -5.79
C THR A 293 19.88 -15.67 -6.63
N SER A 294 19.69 -15.27 -7.88
CA SER A 294 18.87 -16.07 -8.79
C SER A 294 19.49 -17.48 -8.93
N THR A 295 18.67 -18.48 -9.20
CA THR A 295 19.11 -19.88 -9.38
C THR A 295 18.54 -20.48 -10.66
N PHE A 296 17.51 -19.84 -11.21
CA PHE A 296 16.85 -20.18 -12.45
C PHE A 296 16.16 -18.96 -13.02
N LEU A 297 16.27 -18.75 -14.32
CA LEU A 297 15.52 -17.74 -15.06
C LEU A 297 15.14 -18.27 -16.44
N THR A 298 13.84 -18.29 -16.73
CA THR A 298 13.30 -18.56 -18.07
C THR A 298 12.43 -17.40 -18.54
N ARG A 299 12.43 -17.18 -19.86
CA ARG A 299 11.54 -16.23 -20.55
C ARG A 299 10.85 -16.95 -21.70
N LEU A 300 9.55 -16.75 -21.81
CA LEU A 300 8.74 -17.33 -22.88
C LEU A 300 8.00 -16.21 -23.61
N VAL A 301 7.97 -16.29 -24.93
CA VAL A 301 7.21 -15.37 -25.80
C VAL A 301 6.30 -16.20 -26.69
N THR A 302 5.01 -15.90 -26.69
CA THR A 302 4.03 -16.56 -27.56
C THR A 302 3.80 -15.74 -28.81
N ILE A 303 4.06 -16.29 -30.00
CA ILE A 303 3.86 -15.63 -31.29
C ILE A 303 2.90 -16.47 -32.15
N PRO A 304 1.64 -16.05 -32.35
CA PRO A 304 0.71 -16.77 -33.22
C PRO A 304 1.19 -16.86 -34.67
N PRO A 305 0.89 -17.96 -35.41
CA PRO A 305 -0.04 -19.01 -35.03
C PRO A 305 0.54 -20.15 -34.18
N ASP A 306 1.86 -20.39 -34.09
CA ASP A 306 2.44 -21.51 -33.30
C ASP A 306 3.99 -21.48 -33.31
N PRO A 307 4.64 -20.48 -32.71
CA PRO A 307 5.66 -20.89 -31.75
C PRO A 307 5.60 -20.12 -30.41
N VAL A 308 5.67 -20.89 -29.32
CA VAL A 308 6.17 -20.42 -28.03
C VAL A 308 7.70 -20.50 -28.10
N PHE A 309 8.35 -19.35 -28.01
CA PHE A 309 9.80 -19.26 -27.92
C PHE A 309 10.19 -19.23 -26.46
N GLU A 310 10.73 -20.33 -25.96
CA GLU A 310 11.31 -20.41 -24.63
C GLU A 310 12.82 -20.21 -24.69
N GLU A 311 13.31 -19.28 -23.90
CA GLU A 311 14.73 -19.04 -23.67
C GLU A 311 15.02 -19.20 -22.17
N VAL A 312 15.65 -20.33 -21.82
CA VAL A 312 16.29 -20.49 -20.50
C VAL A 312 17.51 -19.59 -20.50
N GLN A 313 17.43 -18.48 -19.78
CA GLN A 313 18.55 -17.55 -19.65
C GLN A 313 19.70 -18.25 -18.92
N TRP A 314 19.39 -18.99 -17.85
CA TRP A 314 20.32 -19.82 -17.10
C TRP A 314 19.63 -20.63 -15.98
N GLY A 315 20.37 -21.55 -15.38
CA GLY A 315 19.90 -22.39 -14.27
C GLY A 315 19.05 -23.57 -14.73
N ALA A 316 18.31 -24.16 -13.79
CA ALA A 316 17.39 -25.26 -14.05
C ALA A 316 16.14 -25.16 -13.15
N GLU A 317 14.99 -25.56 -13.67
CA GLU A 317 13.68 -25.48 -12.98
C GLU A 317 13.66 -26.28 -11.65
N ASP A 318 14.55 -27.25 -11.46
CA ASP A 318 14.66 -27.99 -10.19
C ASP A 318 15.10 -27.11 -9.01
N ALA A 319 15.75 -25.98 -9.29
CA ALA A 319 16.03 -24.94 -8.31
C ALA A 319 14.75 -24.32 -7.73
N CYS A 320 13.61 -24.44 -8.43
CA CYS A 320 12.30 -23.95 -8.00
C CYS A 320 11.48 -24.99 -7.22
N SER A 321 12.05 -26.15 -6.85
CA SER A 321 11.30 -27.31 -6.35
C SER A 321 10.38 -27.08 -5.14
N SER A 322 10.61 -26.00 -4.36
CA SER A 322 9.75 -25.56 -3.26
C SER A 322 8.43 -24.93 -3.71
N PHE A 323 8.32 -24.57 -5.00
CA PHE A 323 7.18 -23.86 -5.58
C PHE A 323 6.63 -24.64 -6.78
N PRO A 324 5.32 -24.58 -7.04
CA PRO A 324 4.78 -25.12 -8.28
C PRO A 324 5.41 -24.41 -9.47
N ALA A 325 5.36 -25.07 -10.64
CA ALA A 325 5.65 -24.47 -11.94
C ALA A 325 4.84 -23.17 -12.15
N PHE A 326 5.20 -22.40 -13.19
CA PHE A 326 4.58 -21.12 -13.52
C PHE A 326 3.08 -21.13 -13.23
N SER A 327 2.65 -20.23 -12.36
CA SER A 327 1.24 -19.98 -12.09
C SER A 327 0.91 -18.58 -12.53
N SER A 328 -0.17 -18.42 -13.31
CA SER A 328 -0.73 -17.10 -13.53
C SER A 328 -1.04 -16.47 -12.18
N PRO A 329 -0.67 -15.20 -11.96
CA PRO A 329 -1.17 -14.45 -10.82
C PRO A 329 -2.70 -14.46 -10.85
N GLU A 330 -3.32 -14.66 -9.68
CA GLU A 330 -4.78 -14.61 -9.49
C GLU A 330 -5.03 -13.44 -8.53
N LEU A 331 -5.61 -12.35 -9.02
CA LEU A 331 -6.04 -11.18 -8.24
C LEU A 331 -7.56 -11.04 -8.25
#